data_AF-A0A949YPB5-F1
#
_entry.id   AF-A0A949YPB5-F1
#
_cell.length_a   1.000
_cell.length_b   1.000
_cell.length_c   1.000
_cell.angle_alpha   90.00
_cell.angle_beta   90.00
_cell.angle_gamma   90.00
#
_symmetry.space_group_name_H-M   'P 1'
#
loop_
_entity.id
_entity.type
_entity.pdbx_description
1 polymer ?
#
loop_
_entity_poly.entity_id
_entity_poly.type
_entity_poly.pdbx_seq_one_letter_code
_entity_poly.pdbx_strand_id
1 'polypeptide(L)'
;YVSDGIANAVLASRPQFADRPADVRILLQKQFPNVNDISTDDMIEKIRQNLGNVEFRCEHIVLATPELIQLRKVLNHVGLNVKPGQESQCAPEFLNRMKALGDLAGGERPLPKRPDLTHLNDLTQRVGNDQLKAILERKDQFLQEIKAWQQRAEAIGQRQPRWNALQALLQHAGALPEGTAVRTEAQAIEEHRGLLNDPDPMPGMVETLTHSLRSALNTAYAQCQALQKEGFSSLGASDSWSRLSPEDRNELTAQHQLDHLPPVKVGTTDEVLATLGASKLQEWATLRDAIPSRFAQTLAAAAKLLEPKAQQVKLPSRTIKSESDLKAWLASVEATIRARLTEGPVIV
;
A
#
# COMPACT_ATOMS: atom_id res chain seq x y z
N TYR A 1 -62.39 -32.95 29.66
CA TYR A 1 -63.20 -34.18 29.69
C TYR A 1 -64.62 -33.81 29.25
N VAL A 2 -65.14 -34.37 28.15
CA VAL A 2 -66.48 -34.02 27.63
C VAL A 2 -67.47 -35.13 28.00
N SER A 3 -68.51 -34.80 28.78
CA SER A 3 -69.52 -35.78 29.22
C SER A 3 -70.42 -36.24 28.06
N ASP A 4 -71.03 -37.43 28.18
CA ASP A 4 -71.92 -37.98 27.14
C ASP A 4 -73.10 -37.06 26.87
N GLY A 5 -73.62 -36.41 27.91
CA GLY A 5 -74.71 -35.44 27.79
C GLY A 5 -74.34 -34.25 26.89
N ILE A 6 -73.11 -33.73 27.02
CA ILE A 6 -72.64 -32.61 26.17
C ILE A 6 -72.43 -33.08 24.73
N ALA A 7 -71.85 -34.27 24.53
CA ALA A 7 -71.65 -34.81 23.18
C ALA A 7 -72.98 -35.02 22.43
N ASN A 8 -73.99 -35.53 23.13
CA ASN A 8 -75.34 -35.72 22.57
C ASN A 8 -76.04 -34.39 22.27
N ALA A 9 -75.91 -33.40 23.15
CA ALA A 9 -76.49 -32.07 22.94
C ALA A 9 -75.88 -31.34 21.72
N VAL A 10 -74.56 -31.51 21.50
CA VAL A 10 -73.87 -30.97 20.33
C VAL A 10 -74.38 -31.60 19.03
N LEU A 11 -74.60 -32.92 18.99
CA LEU A 11 -75.16 -33.58 17.81
C LEU A 11 -76.63 -33.23 17.57
N ALA A 12 -77.42 -33.08 18.63
CA ALA A 12 -78.81 -32.64 18.51
C ALA A 12 -78.91 -31.22 17.91
N SER A 13 -77.98 -30.33 18.27
CA SER A 13 -77.95 -28.95 17.78
C SER A 13 -77.26 -28.82 16.41
N ARG A 14 -76.30 -29.69 16.13
CA ARG A 14 -75.50 -29.67 14.89
C ARG A 14 -75.22 -31.12 14.41
N PRO A 15 -76.18 -31.74 13.71
CA PRO A 15 -76.11 -33.17 13.36
C PRO A 15 -74.92 -33.56 12.48
N GLN A 16 -74.39 -32.61 11.70
CA GLN A 16 -73.22 -32.83 10.83
C GLN A 16 -71.88 -32.67 11.55
N PHE A 17 -71.86 -32.44 12.87
CA PHE A 17 -70.63 -32.18 13.61
C PHE A 17 -69.75 -33.43 13.76
N ALA A 18 -70.37 -34.60 13.94
CA ALA A 18 -69.70 -35.91 13.90
C ALA A 18 -70.74 -37.04 13.71
N ASP A 19 -70.32 -38.21 13.24
CA ASP A 19 -71.26 -39.32 12.98
C ASP A 19 -71.77 -40.00 14.26
N ARG A 20 -70.98 -39.97 15.35
CA ARG A 20 -71.36 -40.56 16.64
C ARG A 20 -70.91 -39.68 17.82
N PRO A 21 -71.58 -39.77 18.98
CA PRO A 21 -71.22 -39.00 20.17
C PRO A 21 -69.76 -39.19 20.63
N ALA A 22 -69.18 -40.38 20.41
CA ALA A 22 -67.78 -40.64 20.72
C ALA A 22 -66.82 -39.80 19.86
N ASP A 23 -67.18 -39.56 18.60
CA ASP A 23 -66.36 -38.83 17.64
C ASP A 23 -66.38 -37.32 17.94
N VAL A 24 -67.49 -36.80 18.49
CA VAL A 24 -67.61 -35.43 19.03
C VAL A 24 -66.58 -35.17 20.12
N ARG A 25 -66.38 -36.12 21.04
CA ARG A 25 -65.41 -35.99 22.14
C ARG A 25 -63.99 -35.90 21.62
N ILE A 26 -63.65 -36.74 20.65
CA ILE A 26 -62.32 -36.78 20.04
C ILE A 26 -62.04 -35.46 19.32
N LEU A 27 -63.02 -34.94 18.56
CA LEU A 27 -62.89 -33.66 17.86
C LEU A 27 -62.72 -32.49 18.84
N LEU A 28 -63.52 -32.44 19.91
CA LEU A 28 -63.39 -31.40 20.93
C LEU A 28 -62.06 -31.49 21.69
N GLN A 29 -61.57 -32.71 21.98
CA GLN A 29 -60.27 -32.90 22.63
C GLN A 29 -59.10 -32.51 21.72
N LYS A 30 -59.21 -32.73 20.41
CA LYS A 30 -58.22 -32.26 19.43
C LYS A 30 -58.27 -30.74 19.24
N GLN A 31 -59.47 -30.16 19.23
CA GLN A 31 -59.67 -28.73 18.99
C GLN A 31 -59.33 -27.87 20.21
N PHE A 32 -59.50 -28.43 21.40
CA PHE A 32 -59.15 -27.80 22.67
C PHE A 32 -58.22 -28.74 23.47
N PRO A 33 -56.95 -28.88 23.04
CA PRO A 33 -55.99 -29.70 23.75
C PRO A 33 -55.80 -29.14 25.15
N ASN A 34 -55.72 -30.03 26.15
CA ASN A 34 -55.39 -29.64 27.51
C ASN A 34 -53.93 -29.18 27.50
N VAL A 35 -53.71 -27.87 27.57
CA VAL A 35 -52.38 -27.30 27.71
C VAL A 35 -52.05 -27.37 29.20
N ASN A 36 -50.95 -28.03 29.57
CA ASN A 36 -50.48 -27.97 30.94
C ASN A 36 -50.04 -26.54 31.24
N ASP A 37 -50.50 -25.97 32.35
CA ASP A 37 -49.98 -24.69 32.83
C ASP A 37 -48.47 -24.80 33.07
N ILE A 38 -47.74 -23.71 32.79
CA ILE A 38 -46.31 -23.64 33.06
C ILE A 38 -46.13 -23.78 34.58
N SER A 39 -45.38 -24.79 35.00
CA SER A 39 -45.11 -25.00 36.43
C SER A 39 -44.27 -23.84 36.98
N THR A 40 -44.37 -23.58 38.28
CA THR A 40 -43.50 -22.60 38.93
C THR A 40 -42.03 -22.92 38.71
N ASP A 41 -41.66 -24.20 38.66
CA ASP A 41 -40.30 -24.65 38.40
C ASP A 41 -39.86 -24.37 36.97
N ASP A 42 -40.70 -24.63 35.96
CA ASP A 42 -40.42 -24.30 34.55
C ASP A 42 -40.27 -22.80 34.35
N MET A 43 -41.10 -22.00 35.03
CA MET A 43 -41.00 -20.55 35.01
C MET A 43 -39.69 -20.07 35.64
N ILE A 44 -39.33 -20.60 36.81
CA ILE A 44 -38.07 -20.27 37.50
C ILE A 44 -36.87 -20.71 36.68
N GLU A 45 -36.91 -21.90 36.05
CA GLU A 45 -35.84 -22.40 35.19
C GLU A 45 -35.64 -21.50 33.98
N LYS A 46 -36.73 -21.12 33.29
CA LYS A 46 -36.64 -20.18 32.17
C LYS A 46 -36.18 -18.79 32.59
N ILE A 47 -36.61 -18.30 33.75
CA ILE A 47 -36.12 -17.03 34.29
C ILE A 47 -34.62 -17.13 34.59
N ARG A 48 -34.15 -18.20 35.22
CA ARG A 48 -32.72 -18.42 35.51
C ARG A 48 -31.88 -18.59 34.23
N GLN A 49 -32.38 -19.29 33.22
CA GLN A 49 -31.70 -19.42 31.93
C GLN A 49 -31.55 -18.07 31.22
N ASN A 50 -32.56 -17.20 31.31
CA ASN A 50 -32.52 -15.87 30.66
C ASN A 50 -31.82 -14.80 31.52
N LEU A 51 -31.84 -14.92 32.84
CA LEU A 51 -31.22 -13.98 33.79
C LEU A 51 -29.81 -14.39 34.23
N GLY A 52 -29.36 -15.62 33.94
CA GLY A 52 -28.11 -16.18 34.45
C GLY A 52 -26.84 -15.42 34.04
N ASN A 53 -26.91 -14.60 33.00
CA ASN A 53 -25.80 -13.77 32.51
C ASN A 53 -26.02 -12.26 32.74
N VAL A 54 -26.91 -11.87 33.66
CA VAL A 54 -27.31 -10.47 33.83
C VAL A 54 -26.86 -9.95 35.20
N GLU A 55 -26.06 -8.89 35.20
CA GLU A 55 -25.64 -8.19 36.42
C GLU A 55 -26.65 -7.07 36.72
N PHE A 56 -27.31 -7.12 37.88
CA PHE A 56 -28.22 -6.05 38.32
C PHE A 56 -27.45 -5.03 39.15
N ARG A 57 -27.54 -3.75 38.76
CA ARG A 57 -26.96 -2.63 39.49
C ARG A 57 -28.05 -1.63 39.85
N CYS A 58 -27.97 -1.05 41.05
CA CYS A 58 -28.85 0.04 41.44
C CYS A 58 -28.51 1.29 40.64
N GLU A 59 -29.45 1.74 39.80
CA GLU A 59 -29.34 2.97 39.04
C GLU A 59 -29.78 4.15 39.92
N HIS A 60 -28.82 4.97 40.35
CA HIS A 60 -29.07 6.15 41.17
C HIS A 60 -29.15 7.43 40.33
N ILE A 61 -28.77 7.37 39.05
CA ILE A 61 -28.67 8.53 38.16
C ILE A 61 -29.89 8.56 37.24
N VAL A 62 -30.63 9.67 37.28
CA VAL A 62 -31.75 9.94 36.38
C VAL A 62 -31.40 11.13 35.49
N LEU A 63 -31.48 10.95 34.18
CA LEU A 63 -31.23 12.00 33.19
C LEU A 63 -32.54 12.70 32.82
N ALA A 64 -32.55 14.03 32.93
CA ALA A 64 -33.70 14.84 32.55
C ALA A 64 -33.84 14.97 31.03
N THR A 65 -35.03 15.32 30.53
CA THR A 65 -35.28 15.51 29.09
C THR A 65 -34.30 16.46 28.40
N PRO A 66 -33.93 17.63 28.98
CA PRO A 66 -32.93 18.52 28.37
C PRO A 66 -31.54 17.88 28.27
N GLU A 67 -31.16 17.06 29.25
CA GLU A 67 -29.89 16.33 29.27
C GLU A 67 -29.84 15.28 28.18
N LEU A 68 -30.93 14.52 27.99
CA LEU A 68 -31.06 13.55 26.90
C LEU A 68 -30.99 14.23 25.52
N ILE A 69 -31.61 15.41 25.36
CA ILE A 69 -31.50 16.19 24.12
C ILE A 69 -30.04 16.57 23.83
N GLN A 70 -29.33 17.09 24.84
CA GLN A 70 -27.92 17.47 24.68
C GLN A 70 -27.02 16.27 24.42
N LEU A 71 -27.25 15.15 25.11
CA LEU A 71 -26.51 13.91 24.90
C LEU A 71 -26.68 13.41 23.46
N ARG A 72 -27.92 13.32 22.96
CA ARG A 72 -28.18 12.95 21.55
C ARG A 72 -27.44 13.87 20.58
N LYS A 73 -27.39 15.18 20.85
CA LYS A 73 -26.62 16.12 20.03
C LYS A 73 -25.15 15.75 19.98
N VAL A 74 -24.51 15.43 21.12
CA VAL A 74 -23.10 15.00 21.16
C VAL A 74 -22.90 13.70 20.40
N LEU A 75 -23.73 12.68 20.67
CA LEU A 75 -23.62 11.37 20.02
C LEU A 75 -23.73 11.48 18.49
N ASN A 76 -24.61 12.37 17.99
CA ASN A 76 -24.81 12.57 16.56
C ASN A 76 -23.64 13.30 15.86
N HIS A 77 -22.72 13.97 16.58
CA HIS A 77 -21.57 14.67 15.95
C HIS A 77 -20.56 13.72 15.29
N VAL A 78 -20.54 12.44 15.68
CA VAL A 78 -19.74 11.40 15.01
C VAL A 78 -20.57 10.61 13.97
N GLY A 79 -21.65 11.20 13.47
CA GLY A 79 -22.49 10.63 12.41
C GLY A 79 -23.42 9.51 12.88
N LEU A 80 -23.78 9.48 14.17
CA LEU A 80 -24.84 8.62 14.67
C LEU A 80 -26.22 9.25 14.38
N ASN A 81 -27.25 8.41 14.35
CA ASN A 81 -28.63 8.84 14.25
C ASN A 81 -29.41 8.35 15.48
N VAL A 82 -29.12 8.97 16.63
CA VAL A 82 -29.70 8.57 17.92
C VAL A 82 -31.12 9.12 18.06
N LYS A 83 -32.11 8.24 18.21
CA LYS A 83 -33.51 8.60 18.49
C LYS A 83 -33.75 8.71 20.00
N PRO A 84 -34.80 9.43 20.45
CA PRO A 84 -35.17 9.47 21.86
C PRO A 84 -35.37 8.05 22.44
N GLY A 85 -34.72 7.75 23.57
CA GLY A 85 -34.75 6.44 24.21
C GLY A 85 -33.69 5.45 23.72
N GLN A 86 -32.86 5.82 22.73
CA GLN A 86 -31.77 4.98 22.20
C GLN A 86 -30.39 5.41 22.69
N GLU A 87 -30.28 6.41 23.58
CA GLU A 87 -29.01 6.99 24.01
C GLU A 87 -28.08 5.95 24.62
N SER A 88 -28.61 5.10 25.51
CA SER A 88 -27.85 4.02 26.15
C SER A 88 -27.31 3.01 25.13
N GLN A 89 -28.14 2.62 24.17
CA GLN A 89 -27.76 1.67 23.12
C GLN A 89 -26.67 2.24 22.19
N CYS A 90 -26.69 3.55 21.93
CA CYS A 90 -25.75 4.19 21.02
C CYS A 90 -24.44 4.64 21.69
N ALA A 91 -24.36 4.68 23.02
CA ALA A 91 -23.16 5.16 23.74
C ALA A 91 -21.90 4.31 23.48
N PRO A 92 -21.95 2.96 23.44
CA PRO A 92 -20.76 2.16 23.09
C PRO A 92 -20.24 2.45 21.69
N GLU A 93 -21.14 2.57 20.71
CA GLU A 93 -20.78 2.89 19.33
C GLU A 93 -20.20 4.31 19.20
N PHE A 94 -20.73 5.28 19.95
CA PHE A 94 -20.13 6.61 20.03
C PHE A 94 -18.68 6.57 20.52
N LEU A 95 -18.41 5.85 21.62
CA LEU A 95 -17.06 5.71 22.16
C LEU A 95 -16.12 5.00 21.17
N ASN A 96 -16.60 3.98 20.46
CA ASN A 96 -15.84 3.31 19.40
C ASN A 96 -15.47 4.26 18.26
N ARG A 97 -16.44 5.06 17.78
CA ARG A 97 -16.18 6.06 16.72
C ARG A 97 -15.24 7.17 17.18
N MET A 98 -15.32 7.59 18.44
CA MET A 98 -14.37 8.52 19.02
C MET A 98 -12.95 7.95 19.06
N LYS A 99 -12.78 6.69 19.49
CA LYS A 99 -11.47 6.02 19.48
C LYS A 99 -10.91 5.91 18.06
N ALA A 100 -11.71 5.45 17.10
CA ALA A 100 -11.32 5.36 15.70
C ALA A 100 -10.93 6.72 15.10
N LEU A 101 -11.67 7.79 15.43
CA LEU A 101 -11.34 9.14 15.01
C LEU A 101 -10.03 9.64 15.62
N GLY A 102 -9.79 9.33 16.90
CA GLY A 102 -8.52 9.63 17.58
C GLY A 102 -7.34 8.91 16.94
N ASP A 103 -7.50 7.63 16.60
CA ASP A 103 -6.47 6.84 15.91
C ASP A 103 -6.12 7.41 14.53
N LEU A 104 -7.09 7.97 13.81
CA LEU A 104 -6.89 8.64 12.52
C LEU A 104 -6.26 10.04 12.64
N ALA A 105 -6.29 10.66 13.82
CA ALA A 105 -5.83 12.03 14.04
C ALA A 105 -4.33 12.15 14.38
N GLY A 106 -3.56 11.06 14.22
CA GLY A 106 -2.12 11.04 14.41
C GLY A 106 -1.50 9.67 14.12
N GLY A 107 -0.20 9.54 14.34
CA GLY A 107 0.50 8.28 14.07
C GLY A 107 1.98 8.34 14.37
N GLU A 108 2.75 7.52 13.65
CA GLU A 108 4.21 7.60 13.67
C GLU A 108 4.73 8.81 12.91
N ARG A 109 6.00 9.17 13.14
CA ARG A 109 6.64 10.26 12.38
C ARG A 109 6.47 9.99 10.87
N PRO A 110 6.17 11.01 10.05
CA PRO A 110 6.17 12.45 10.33
C PRO A 110 4.84 13.00 10.88
N LEU A 111 3.87 12.14 11.21
CA LEU A 111 2.56 12.57 11.69
C LEU A 111 2.63 13.10 13.13
N PRO A 112 1.72 13.99 13.52
CA PRO A 112 1.53 14.33 14.93
C PRO A 112 1.29 13.08 15.77
N LYS A 113 1.68 13.14 17.04
CA LYS A 113 1.40 12.04 17.97
C LYS A 113 -0.11 11.82 18.05
N ARG A 114 -0.52 10.54 18.13
CA ARG A 114 -1.92 10.19 18.39
C ARG A 114 -2.42 10.90 19.67
N PRO A 115 -3.64 11.44 19.67
CA PRO A 115 -4.28 11.94 20.88
C PRO A 115 -4.31 10.88 21.98
N ASP A 116 -4.31 11.32 23.23
CA ASP A 116 -4.55 10.42 24.36
C ASP A 116 -6.04 10.03 24.39
N LEU A 117 -6.30 8.74 24.53
CA LEU A 117 -7.64 8.14 24.54
C LEU A 117 -8.01 7.54 25.91
N THR A 118 -7.19 7.76 26.95
CA THR A 118 -7.39 7.20 28.29
C THR A 118 -8.77 7.58 28.85
N HIS A 119 -9.21 8.82 28.65
CA HIS A 119 -10.52 9.30 29.09
C HIS A 119 -11.69 8.59 28.42
N LEU A 120 -11.52 8.05 27.21
CA LEU A 120 -12.50 7.22 26.52
C LEU A 120 -12.54 5.79 27.08
N ASN A 121 -11.39 5.25 27.49
CA ASN A 121 -11.30 3.93 28.12
C ASN A 121 -12.01 3.92 29.48
N ASP A 122 -11.87 4.98 30.27
CA ASP A 122 -12.57 5.11 31.55
C ASP A 122 -14.10 5.08 31.37
N LEU A 123 -14.60 5.73 30.30
CA LEU A 123 -16.03 5.73 29.98
C LEU A 123 -16.53 4.37 29.51
N THR A 124 -15.70 3.57 28.85
CA THR A 124 -16.07 2.19 28.49
C THR A 124 -16.22 1.26 29.69
N GLN A 125 -15.69 1.63 30.87
CA GLN A 125 -15.87 0.86 32.12
C GLN A 125 -17.15 1.25 32.89
N ARG A 126 -17.82 2.33 32.48
CA ARG A 126 -19.11 2.76 33.04
C ARG A 126 -20.25 2.12 32.25
N VAL A 127 -21.40 1.95 32.91
CA VAL A 127 -22.60 1.34 32.32
C VAL A 127 -23.85 2.14 32.68
N GLY A 128 -24.93 1.96 31.92
CA GLY A 128 -26.22 2.59 32.23
C GLY A 128 -26.17 4.13 32.19
N ASN A 129 -26.96 4.78 33.05
CA ASN A 129 -27.05 6.24 33.05
C ASN A 129 -25.79 6.91 33.61
N ASP A 130 -24.98 6.20 34.40
CA ASP A 130 -23.67 6.70 34.83
C ASP A 130 -22.74 6.97 33.63
N GLN A 131 -22.70 6.07 32.66
CA GLN A 131 -21.94 6.28 31.42
C GLN A 131 -22.47 7.48 30.63
N LEU A 132 -23.79 7.59 30.49
CA LEU A 132 -24.44 8.65 29.74
C LEU A 132 -24.24 10.02 30.40
N LYS A 133 -24.33 10.09 31.73
CA LYS A 133 -24.06 11.30 32.50
C LYS A 133 -22.59 11.71 32.36
N ALA A 134 -21.66 10.77 32.50
CA ALA A 134 -20.24 11.04 32.36
C ALA A 134 -19.85 11.51 30.94
N ILE A 135 -20.52 10.99 29.89
CA ILE A 135 -20.36 11.50 28.52
C ILE A 135 -20.89 12.94 28.43
N LEU A 136 -22.09 13.20 28.96
CA LEU A 136 -22.72 14.51 28.90
C LEU A 136 -21.92 15.59 29.65
N GLU A 137 -21.34 15.25 30.80
CA GLU A 137 -20.47 16.14 31.59
C GLU A 137 -19.22 16.57 30.80
N ARG A 138 -18.75 15.73 29.88
CA ARG A 138 -17.59 16.01 29.00
C ARG A 138 -18.00 16.49 27.60
N LYS A 139 -19.25 16.90 27.39
CA LYS A 139 -19.77 17.28 26.06
C LYS A 139 -18.91 18.31 25.33
N ASP A 140 -18.45 19.35 26.01
CA ASP A 140 -17.73 20.45 25.37
C ASP A 140 -16.31 20.00 24.97
N GLN A 141 -15.68 19.16 25.79
CA GLN A 141 -14.44 18.49 25.44
C GLN A 141 -14.63 17.61 24.19
N PHE A 142 -15.66 16.77 24.15
CA PHE A 142 -15.90 15.91 22.99
C PHE A 142 -16.20 16.68 21.71
N LEU A 143 -16.98 17.75 21.78
CA LEU A 143 -17.23 18.58 20.60
C LEU A 143 -15.95 19.24 20.06
N GLN A 144 -15.04 19.65 20.95
CA GLN A 144 -13.73 20.18 20.56
C GLN A 144 -12.81 19.09 19.97
N GLU A 145 -12.73 17.93 20.62
CA GLU A 145 -11.95 16.77 20.17
C GLU A 145 -12.42 16.28 18.81
N ILE A 146 -13.74 16.09 18.62
CA ILE A 146 -14.32 15.67 17.34
C ILE A 146 -13.88 16.62 16.23
N LYS A 147 -14.05 17.93 16.43
CA LYS A 147 -13.68 18.94 15.44
C LYS A 147 -12.18 18.89 15.13
N ALA A 148 -11.34 18.90 16.17
CA ALA A 148 -9.89 18.91 16.02
C ALA A 148 -9.37 17.63 15.34
N TRP A 149 -9.89 16.47 15.72
CA TRP A 149 -9.46 15.18 15.19
C TRP A 149 -9.96 14.97 13.76
N GLN A 150 -11.17 15.42 13.41
CA GLN A 150 -11.66 15.43 12.02
C GLN A 150 -10.76 16.28 11.12
N GLN A 151 -10.43 17.51 11.54
CA GLN A 151 -9.53 18.39 10.80
C GLN A 151 -8.14 17.78 10.61
N ARG A 152 -7.58 17.16 11.66
CA ARG A 152 -6.29 16.45 11.54
C ARG A 152 -6.38 15.26 10.58
N ALA A 153 -7.38 14.39 10.74
CA ALA A 153 -7.55 13.22 9.90
C ALA A 153 -7.70 13.60 8.41
N GLU A 154 -8.44 14.67 8.12
CA GLU A 154 -8.56 15.20 6.76
C GLU A 154 -7.21 15.70 6.22
N ALA A 155 -6.48 16.51 6.99
CA ALA A 155 -5.16 17.01 6.59
C ALA A 155 -4.15 15.87 6.38
N ILE A 156 -4.22 14.81 7.20
CA ILE A 156 -3.43 13.58 7.03
C ILE A 156 -3.79 12.89 5.71
N GLY A 157 -5.09 12.71 5.43
CA GLY A 157 -5.56 12.12 4.19
C GLY A 157 -5.07 12.85 2.93
N GLN A 158 -4.89 14.17 3.01
CA GLN A 158 -4.39 14.99 1.91
C GLN A 158 -2.85 14.97 1.78
N ARG A 159 -2.12 14.99 2.90
CA ARG A 159 -0.65 15.17 2.90
C ARG A 159 0.14 13.86 2.95
N GLN A 160 -0.38 12.81 3.56
CA GLN A 160 0.32 11.54 3.70
C GLN A 160 0.64 10.87 2.34
N PRO A 161 -0.26 10.88 1.33
CA PRO A 161 0.07 10.33 0.01
C PRO A 161 1.24 11.06 -0.65
N ARG A 162 1.27 12.40 -0.57
CA ARG A 162 2.37 13.23 -1.09
C ARG A 162 3.68 12.96 -0.34
N TRP A 163 3.63 12.79 0.98
CA TRP A 163 4.79 12.39 1.79
C TRP A 163 5.33 11.02 1.36
N ASN A 164 4.46 10.03 1.14
CA ASN A 164 4.88 8.70 0.70
C ASN A 164 5.55 8.75 -0.68
N ALA A 165 5.00 9.52 -1.63
CA ALA A 165 5.61 9.74 -2.94
C ALA A 165 6.98 10.44 -2.83
N LEU A 166 7.08 11.47 -1.97
CA LEU A 166 8.33 12.17 -1.69
C LEU A 166 9.42 11.21 -1.18
N GLN A 167 9.08 10.36 -0.21
CA GLN A 167 10.01 9.36 0.33
C GLN A 167 10.45 8.35 -0.74
N ALA A 168 9.54 7.88 -1.58
CA ALA A 168 9.88 6.99 -2.70
C ALA A 168 10.84 7.67 -3.68
N LEU A 169 10.62 8.94 -4.03
CA LEU A 169 11.54 9.70 -4.90
C LEU A 169 12.92 9.89 -4.25
N LEU A 170 12.97 10.19 -2.95
CA LEU A 170 14.21 10.34 -2.19
C LEU A 170 15.05 9.06 -2.14
N GLN A 171 14.43 7.89 -2.19
CA GLN A 171 15.15 6.61 -2.30
C GLN A 171 15.93 6.50 -3.61
N HIS A 172 15.44 7.10 -4.69
CA HIS A 172 16.08 7.06 -6.01
C HIS A 172 16.94 8.29 -6.33
N ALA A 173 16.76 9.40 -5.61
CA ALA A 173 17.48 10.65 -5.86
C ALA A 173 18.99 10.56 -5.63
N GLY A 174 19.48 9.54 -4.89
CA GLY A 174 20.91 9.30 -4.70
C GLY A 174 21.66 10.55 -4.21
N ALA A 175 22.73 10.90 -4.92
CA ALA A 175 23.56 12.09 -4.67
C ALA A 175 23.19 13.30 -5.57
N LEU A 176 21.98 13.33 -6.14
CA LEU A 176 21.54 14.49 -6.90
C LEU A 176 21.49 15.74 -5.98
N PRO A 177 21.89 16.92 -6.45
CA PRO A 177 21.89 18.14 -5.65
C PRO A 177 20.51 18.44 -5.05
N GLU A 178 19.44 18.38 -5.87
CA GLU A 178 18.07 18.60 -5.40
C GLU A 178 17.64 17.51 -4.42
N GLY A 179 18.11 16.28 -4.62
CA GLY A 179 17.88 15.16 -3.70
C GLY A 179 18.44 15.42 -2.31
N THR A 180 19.61 16.04 -2.21
CA THR A 180 20.27 16.33 -0.93
C THR A 180 19.57 17.46 -0.17
N ALA A 181 19.19 18.53 -0.87
CA ALA A 181 18.43 19.63 -0.28
C ALA A 181 17.08 19.16 0.25
N VAL A 182 16.29 18.49 -0.59
CA VAL A 182 14.94 18.00 -0.21
C VAL A 182 15.01 16.95 0.89
N ARG A 183 16.06 16.11 0.93
CA ARG A 183 16.25 15.14 2.03
C ARG A 183 16.41 15.83 3.38
N THR A 184 17.13 16.94 3.42
CA THR A 184 17.36 17.71 4.66
C THR A 184 16.05 18.29 5.17
N GLU A 185 15.23 18.86 4.28
CA GLU A 185 13.91 19.39 4.62
C GLU A 185 12.96 18.28 5.08
N ALA A 186 12.93 17.14 4.38
CA ALA A 186 12.15 15.98 4.77
C ALA A 186 12.54 15.47 6.16
N GLN A 187 13.84 15.36 6.47
CA GLN A 187 14.30 14.95 7.81
C GLN A 187 13.78 15.89 8.90
N ALA A 188 13.82 17.21 8.69
CA ALA A 188 13.27 18.16 9.66
C ALA A 188 11.76 17.97 9.87
N ILE A 189 11.00 17.73 8.80
CA ILE A 189 9.56 17.44 8.88
C ILE A 189 9.30 16.17 9.71
N GLU A 190 10.09 15.13 9.47
CA GLU A 190 9.94 13.85 10.17
C GLU A 190 10.31 13.94 11.65
N GLU A 191 11.46 14.56 11.96
CA GLU A 191 11.95 14.76 13.32
C GLU A 191 10.98 15.56 14.19
N HIS A 192 10.46 16.65 13.63
CA HIS A 192 9.55 17.57 14.32
C HIS A 192 8.07 17.19 14.20
N ARG A 193 7.75 16.04 13.57
CA ARG A 193 6.35 15.61 13.30
C ARG A 193 5.53 16.72 12.60
N GLY A 194 6.19 17.44 11.71
CA GLY A 194 5.72 18.69 11.14
C GLY A 194 4.84 18.54 9.91
N LEU A 195 4.42 17.32 9.53
CA LEU A 195 3.70 17.08 8.28
C LEU A 195 2.42 17.92 8.13
N LEU A 196 1.77 18.26 9.26
CA LEU A 196 0.54 19.04 9.29
C LEU A 196 0.75 20.54 9.60
N ASN A 197 1.98 21.05 9.57
CA ASN A 197 2.27 22.47 9.82
C ASN A 197 1.59 23.39 8.79
N ASP A 198 1.31 24.63 9.20
CA ASP A 198 0.77 25.68 8.34
C ASP A 198 1.78 26.84 8.33
N PRO A 199 2.32 27.24 7.15
CA PRO A 199 2.03 26.77 5.79
C PRO A 199 2.46 25.31 5.51
N ASP A 200 1.94 24.72 4.41
CA ASP A 200 2.33 23.37 3.93
C ASP A 200 3.86 23.23 3.92
N PRO A 201 4.44 22.28 4.66
CA PRO A 201 5.88 22.13 4.78
C PRO A 201 6.54 21.49 3.56
N MET A 202 5.76 20.98 2.59
CA MET A 202 6.29 20.33 1.38
C MET A 202 5.86 21.00 0.06
N PRO A 203 6.01 22.32 -0.09
CA PRO A 203 5.60 22.98 -1.32
C PRO A 203 6.54 22.57 -2.47
N GLY A 204 6.00 21.99 -3.54
CA GLY A 204 6.77 21.73 -4.77
C GLY A 204 7.87 20.65 -4.68
N MET A 205 8.06 19.99 -3.53
CA MET A 205 9.17 19.05 -3.32
C MET A 205 9.06 17.81 -4.22
N VAL A 206 7.85 17.25 -4.35
CA VAL A 206 7.57 16.09 -5.19
C VAL A 206 7.84 16.42 -6.65
N GLU A 207 7.39 17.60 -7.10
CA GLU A 207 7.56 18.11 -8.46
C GLU A 207 9.04 18.33 -8.78
N THR A 208 9.78 18.92 -7.84
CA THR A 208 11.22 19.18 -7.96
C THR A 208 12.00 17.87 -8.13
N LEU A 209 11.77 16.89 -7.26
CA LEU A 209 12.45 15.60 -7.37
C LEU A 209 12.01 14.82 -8.60
N THR A 210 10.72 14.85 -8.95
CA THR A 210 10.21 14.22 -10.18
C THR A 210 10.92 14.80 -11.40
N HIS A 211 11.08 16.12 -11.48
CA HIS A 211 11.77 16.78 -12.58
C HIS A 211 13.26 16.40 -12.63
N SER A 212 13.98 16.48 -11.51
CA SER A 212 15.41 16.15 -11.45
C SER A 212 15.66 14.69 -11.84
N LEU A 213 14.88 13.74 -11.31
CA LEU A 213 14.97 12.32 -11.65
C LEU A 213 14.61 12.02 -13.11
N ARG A 214 13.57 12.67 -13.64
CA ARG A 214 13.22 12.58 -15.07
C ARG A 214 14.38 13.04 -15.95
N SER A 215 14.99 14.18 -15.62
CA SER A 215 16.11 14.74 -16.36
C SER A 215 17.32 13.80 -16.33
N ALA A 216 17.64 13.23 -15.17
CA ALA A 216 18.71 12.27 -14.99
C ALA A 216 18.48 11.00 -15.83
N LEU A 217 17.28 10.42 -15.81
CA LEU A 217 16.91 9.26 -16.62
C LEU A 217 17.03 9.54 -18.13
N ASN A 218 16.45 10.64 -18.60
CA ASN A 218 16.51 11.01 -20.01
C ASN A 218 17.96 11.24 -20.48
N THR A 219 18.78 11.85 -19.63
CA THR A 219 20.20 12.04 -19.90
C THR A 219 20.94 10.71 -19.99
N ALA A 220 20.74 9.81 -19.03
CA ALA A 220 21.38 8.50 -19.01
C ALA A 220 20.97 7.63 -20.22
N TYR A 221 19.68 7.67 -20.57
CA TYR A 221 19.15 7.00 -21.76
C TYR A 221 19.76 7.56 -23.05
N ALA A 222 19.80 8.89 -23.20
CA ALA A 222 20.38 9.55 -24.37
C ALA A 222 21.89 9.22 -24.52
N GLN A 223 22.63 9.14 -23.41
CA GLN A 223 24.03 8.71 -23.43
C GLN A 223 24.19 7.27 -23.93
N CYS A 224 23.37 6.34 -23.44
CA CYS A 224 23.37 4.96 -23.91
C CYS A 224 23.02 4.86 -25.41
N GLN A 225 21.99 5.60 -25.84
CA GLN A 225 21.58 5.64 -27.24
C GLN A 225 22.67 6.21 -28.16
N ALA A 226 23.38 7.25 -27.72
CA ALA A 226 24.48 7.83 -28.47
C ALA A 226 25.63 6.82 -28.67
N LEU A 227 26.05 6.14 -27.59
CA LEU A 227 27.07 5.09 -27.65
C LEU A 227 26.63 3.90 -28.51
N GLN A 228 25.36 3.52 -28.43
CA GLN A 228 24.81 2.45 -29.27
C GLN A 228 24.87 2.83 -30.76
N LYS A 229 24.49 4.06 -31.11
CA LYS A 229 24.56 4.58 -32.48
C LYS A 229 26.00 4.65 -33.00
N GLU A 230 26.93 5.10 -32.17
CA GLU A 230 28.37 5.11 -32.47
C GLU A 230 28.92 3.70 -32.68
N GLY A 231 28.55 2.76 -31.80
CA GLY A 231 28.92 1.35 -31.90
C GLY A 231 28.44 0.70 -33.20
N PHE A 232 27.18 0.90 -33.57
CA PHE A 232 26.65 0.41 -34.84
C PHE A 232 27.31 1.06 -36.06
N SER A 233 27.66 2.34 -35.98
CA SER A 233 28.43 3.02 -37.04
C SER A 233 29.82 2.40 -37.19
N SER A 234 30.47 2.07 -36.08
CA SER A 234 31.78 1.40 -36.05
C SER A 234 31.72 -0.03 -36.58
N LEU A 235 30.66 -0.78 -36.28
CA LEU A 235 30.39 -2.09 -36.90
C LEU A 235 30.22 -1.95 -38.42
N GLY A 236 29.42 -0.99 -38.88
CA GLY A 236 29.18 -0.76 -40.31
C GLY A 236 30.45 -0.41 -41.10
N ALA A 237 31.41 0.26 -40.47
CA ALA A 237 32.69 0.61 -41.07
C ALA A 237 33.73 -0.53 -41.05
N SER A 238 33.46 -1.63 -40.32
CA SER A 238 34.39 -2.76 -40.20
C SER A 238 34.30 -3.72 -41.39
N ASP A 239 35.45 -4.03 -42.00
CA ASP A 239 35.56 -5.06 -43.05
C ASP A 239 35.03 -6.41 -42.57
N SER A 240 35.46 -6.84 -41.37
CA SER A 240 35.05 -8.10 -40.76
C SER A 240 33.54 -8.19 -40.60
N TRP A 241 32.88 -7.10 -40.21
CA TRP A 241 31.42 -7.08 -40.09
C TRP A 241 30.73 -7.11 -41.46
N SER A 242 31.26 -6.36 -42.43
CA SER A 242 30.72 -6.25 -43.80
C SER A 242 30.75 -7.57 -44.59
N ARG A 243 31.62 -8.50 -44.21
CA ARG A 243 31.79 -9.81 -44.88
C ARG A 243 30.95 -10.94 -44.28
N LEU A 244 30.37 -10.74 -43.09
CA LEU A 244 29.46 -11.72 -42.47
C LEU A 244 28.11 -11.82 -43.20
N SER A 245 27.48 -13.00 -43.11
CA SER A 245 26.11 -13.20 -43.57
C SER A 245 25.10 -12.43 -42.69
N PRO A 246 23.89 -12.13 -43.20
CA PRO A 246 22.85 -11.50 -42.39
C PRO A 246 22.45 -12.34 -41.16
N GLU A 247 22.50 -13.67 -41.27
CA GLU A 247 22.21 -14.59 -40.16
C GLU A 247 23.26 -14.46 -39.06
N ASP A 248 24.54 -14.53 -39.39
CA ASP A 248 25.64 -14.38 -38.42
C ASP A 248 25.62 -13.00 -37.74
N ARG A 249 25.30 -11.94 -38.49
CA ARG A 249 25.17 -10.58 -37.92
C ARG A 249 24.03 -10.49 -36.91
N ASN A 250 22.89 -11.09 -37.24
CA ASN A 250 21.74 -11.10 -36.34
C ASN A 250 22.04 -11.93 -35.08
N GLU A 251 22.69 -13.09 -35.24
CA GLU A 251 23.08 -13.95 -34.11
C GLU A 251 24.05 -13.23 -33.16
N LEU A 252 25.11 -12.61 -33.70
CA LEU A 252 26.07 -11.84 -32.89
C LEU A 252 25.43 -10.61 -32.23
N THR A 253 24.53 -9.91 -32.92
CA THR A 253 23.79 -8.76 -32.36
C THR A 253 22.96 -9.17 -31.16
N ALA A 254 22.23 -10.29 -31.28
CA ALA A 254 21.40 -10.84 -30.21
C ALA A 254 22.26 -11.40 -29.04
N GLN A 255 23.32 -12.15 -29.35
CA GLN A 255 24.22 -12.75 -28.36
C GLN A 255 24.86 -11.69 -27.45
N HIS A 256 25.27 -10.55 -28.02
CA HIS A 256 25.88 -9.45 -27.29
C HIS A 256 24.89 -8.36 -26.85
N GLN A 257 23.59 -8.52 -27.13
CA GLN A 257 22.51 -7.58 -26.76
C GLN A 257 22.82 -6.14 -27.21
N LEU A 258 23.21 -5.97 -28.47
CA LEU A 258 23.65 -4.66 -29.00
C LEU A 258 22.50 -3.69 -29.25
N ASP A 259 21.30 -4.21 -29.45
CA ASP A 259 20.08 -3.46 -29.81
C ASP A 259 19.12 -3.25 -28.63
N HIS A 260 19.42 -3.82 -27.46
CA HIS A 260 18.52 -3.77 -26.30
C HIS A 260 18.85 -2.61 -25.34
N LEU A 261 17.96 -1.61 -25.29
CA LEU A 261 17.89 -0.61 -24.22
C LEU A 261 16.57 -0.75 -23.45
N PRO A 262 16.59 -0.70 -22.10
CA PRO A 262 15.35 -0.72 -21.32
C PRO A 262 14.42 0.44 -21.70
N PRO A 263 13.09 0.24 -21.66
CA PRO A 263 12.14 1.32 -21.93
C PRO A 263 12.15 2.36 -20.80
N VAL A 264 12.08 3.65 -21.17
CA VAL A 264 12.02 4.76 -20.21
C VAL A 264 10.67 5.47 -20.33
N LYS A 265 9.86 5.44 -19.26
CA LYS A 265 8.58 6.16 -19.17
C LYS A 265 8.67 7.18 -18.05
N VAL A 266 8.44 8.45 -18.36
CA VAL A 266 8.68 9.55 -17.40
C VAL A 266 7.62 10.65 -17.49
N GLY A 267 6.44 10.37 -18.03
CA GLY A 267 5.34 11.33 -18.19
C GLY A 267 4.75 11.79 -16.85
N THR A 268 4.63 10.89 -15.88
CA THR A 268 4.10 11.19 -14.53
C THR A 268 5.10 10.81 -13.44
N THR A 269 4.85 11.24 -12.19
CA THR A 269 5.65 10.83 -11.03
C THR A 269 5.64 9.31 -10.85
N ASP A 270 4.48 8.66 -11.03
CA ASP A 270 4.35 7.21 -10.92
C ASP A 270 5.14 6.48 -12.01
N GLU A 271 5.15 7.00 -13.24
CA GLU A 271 5.96 6.43 -14.32
C GLU A 271 7.47 6.57 -14.05
N VAL A 272 7.91 7.71 -13.50
CA VAL A 272 9.30 7.92 -13.08
C VAL A 272 9.70 6.91 -12.00
N LEU A 273 8.86 6.75 -10.96
CA LEU A 273 9.10 5.77 -9.89
C LEU A 273 9.11 4.33 -10.42
N ALA A 274 8.17 3.96 -11.30
CA ALA A 274 8.12 2.64 -11.90
C ALA A 274 9.37 2.35 -12.76
N THR A 275 9.82 3.32 -13.55
CA THR A 275 11.04 3.20 -14.36
C THR A 275 12.28 3.05 -13.47
N LEU A 276 12.41 3.83 -12.39
CA LEU A 276 13.53 3.75 -11.45
C LEU A 276 13.50 2.49 -10.57
N GLY A 277 12.31 1.95 -10.30
CA GLY A 277 12.12 0.67 -9.63
C GLY A 277 12.57 -0.51 -10.50
N ALA A 278 12.39 -0.42 -11.82
CA ALA A 278 12.82 -1.44 -12.78
C ALA A 278 14.31 -1.28 -13.18
N SER A 279 14.81 -0.05 -13.28
CA SER A 279 16.20 0.22 -13.65
C SER A 279 16.72 1.47 -12.96
N LYS A 280 17.59 1.28 -11.97
CA LYS A 280 18.17 2.38 -11.16
C LYS A 280 19.15 3.20 -11.98
N LEU A 281 19.35 4.47 -11.62
CA LEU A 281 20.33 5.35 -12.29
C LEU A 281 21.75 4.75 -12.33
N GLN A 282 22.16 4.00 -11.31
CA GLN A 282 23.45 3.32 -11.28
C GLN A 282 23.54 2.15 -12.30
N GLU A 283 22.43 1.45 -12.53
CA GLU A 283 22.36 0.37 -13.53
C GLU A 283 22.46 0.96 -14.95
N TRP A 284 21.88 2.15 -15.18
CA TRP A 284 22.09 2.90 -16.42
C TRP A 284 23.55 3.31 -16.63
N ALA A 285 24.26 3.73 -15.58
CA ALA A 285 25.69 4.01 -15.68
C ALA A 285 26.50 2.74 -16.03
N THR A 286 26.13 1.60 -15.43
CA THR A 286 26.76 0.30 -15.73
C THR A 286 26.49 -0.12 -17.18
N LEU A 287 25.26 0.09 -17.67
CA LEU A 287 24.90 -0.19 -19.06
C LEU A 287 25.69 0.70 -20.02
N ARG A 288 25.76 2.00 -19.75
CA ARG A 288 26.54 2.97 -20.52
C ARG A 288 28.00 2.51 -20.67
N ASP A 289 28.62 2.11 -19.57
CA ASP A 289 30.03 1.70 -19.56
C ASP A 289 30.24 0.33 -20.25
N ALA A 290 29.22 -0.54 -20.24
CA ALA A 290 29.25 -1.85 -20.89
C ALA A 290 29.04 -1.79 -22.41
N ILE A 291 28.29 -0.81 -22.93
CA ILE A 291 27.95 -0.71 -24.36
C ILE A 291 29.21 -0.76 -25.26
N PRO A 292 30.25 0.08 -25.07
CA PRO A 292 31.45 0.02 -25.91
C PRO A 292 32.14 -1.35 -25.88
N SER A 293 32.18 -2.01 -24.72
CA SER A 293 32.77 -3.33 -24.57
C SER A 293 32.01 -4.40 -25.35
N ARG A 294 30.66 -4.35 -25.35
CA ARG A 294 29.82 -5.27 -26.12
C ARG A 294 30.10 -5.17 -27.63
N PHE A 295 30.22 -3.95 -28.14
CA PHE A 295 30.58 -3.73 -29.55
C PHE A 295 32.00 -4.21 -29.88
N ALA A 296 32.98 -3.95 -29.01
CA ALA A 296 34.35 -4.44 -29.21
C ALA A 296 34.43 -5.98 -29.21
N GLN A 297 33.68 -6.64 -28.30
CA GLN A 297 33.59 -8.10 -28.26
C GLN A 297 32.92 -8.67 -29.51
N THR A 298 31.87 -8.00 -30.01
CA THR A 298 31.18 -8.40 -31.25
C THR A 298 32.12 -8.31 -32.46
N LEU A 299 32.91 -7.22 -32.57
CA LEU A 299 33.92 -7.10 -33.64
C LEU A 299 34.96 -8.20 -33.58
N ALA A 300 35.45 -8.54 -32.39
CA ALA A 300 36.40 -9.63 -32.20
C ALA A 300 35.78 -11.00 -32.58
N ALA A 301 34.52 -11.25 -32.21
CA ALA A 301 33.79 -12.45 -32.59
C ALA A 301 33.58 -12.54 -34.12
N ALA A 302 33.21 -11.42 -34.75
CA ALA A 302 33.06 -11.33 -36.20
C ALA A 302 34.35 -11.65 -36.96
N ALA A 303 35.48 -11.06 -36.52
CA ALA A 303 36.79 -11.35 -37.10
C ALA A 303 37.18 -12.84 -36.94
N LYS A 304 36.89 -13.43 -35.77
CA LYS A 304 37.14 -14.85 -35.51
C LYS A 304 36.29 -15.79 -36.36
N LEU A 305 35.04 -15.44 -36.69
CA LEU A 305 34.20 -16.26 -37.58
C LEU A 305 34.75 -16.30 -39.01
N LEU A 306 35.26 -15.18 -39.52
CA LEU A 306 35.83 -15.10 -40.86
C LEU A 306 37.22 -15.74 -40.97
N GLU A 307 38.03 -15.59 -39.92
CA GLU A 307 39.36 -16.19 -39.84
C GLU A 307 39.48 -17.00 -38.53
N PRO A 308 38.99 -18.25 -38.50
CA PRO A 308 38.97 -19.07 -37.27
C PRO A 308 40.35 -19.35 -36.67
N LYS A 309 41.41 -19.24 -37.48
CA LYS A 309 42.81 -19.37 -37.05
C LYS A 309 43.42 -18.06 -36.55
N ALA A 310 42.70 -16.94 -36.66
CA ALA A 310 43.20 -15.65 -36.23
C ALA A 310 43.26 -15.56 -34.70
N GLN A 311 44.37 -15.05 -34.18
CA GLN A 311 44.63 -14.93 -32.75
C GLN A 311 44.48 -13.48 -32.29
N GLN A 312 43.70 -13.24 -31.23
CA GLN A 312 43.61 -11.92 -30.61
C GLN A 312 44.85 -11.67 -29.74
N VAL A 313 45.58 -10.58 -30.02
CA VAL A 313 46.82 -10.25 -29.31
C VAL A 313 46.67 -8.92 -28.60
N LYS A 314 46.68 -8.95 -27.27
CA LYS A 314 46.67 -7.73 -26.45
C LYS A 314 48.06 -7.09 -26.48
N LEU A 315 48.16 -5.89 -27.05
CA LEU A 315 49.43 -5.15 -27.07
C LEU A 315 49.84 -4.69 -25.67
N PRO A 316 51.16 -4.70 -25.34
CA PRO A 316 51.65 -4.22 -24.06
C PRO A 316 51.35 -2.72 -23.87
N SER A 317 50.67 -2.34 -22.79
CA SER A 317 50.38 -0.93 -22.47
C SER A 317 51.48 -0.35 -21.59
N ARG A 318 52.06 0.80 -21.96
CA ARG A 318 53.04 1.53 -21.11
C ARG A 318 52.97 3.04 -21.31
N THR A 319 53.33 3.81 -20.28
CA THR A 319 53.46 5.28 -20.37
C THR A 319 54.74 5.65 -21.12
N ILE A 320 54.60 6.30 -22.27
CA ILE A 320 55.73 6.72 -23.11
C ILE A 320 56.11 8.16 -22.74
N LYS A 321 57.34 8.37 -22.24
CA LYS A 321 57.80 9.69 -21.74
C LYS A 321 58.84 10.37 -22.63
N SER A 322 59.38 9.65 -23.62
CA SER A 322 60.42 10.13 -24.52
C SER A 322 60.33 9.44 -25.89
N GLU A 323 61.02 9.99 -26.90
CA GLU A 323 61.06 9.38 -28.23
C GLU A 323 61.79 8.03 -28.24
N SER A 324 62.80 7.85 -27.38
CA SER A 324 63.45 6.56 -27.14
C SER A 324 62.47 5.54 -26.56
N ASP A 325 61.59 5.97 -25.64
CA ASP A 325 60.54 5.11 -25.10
C ASP A 325 59.49 4.77 -26.17
N LEU A 326 59.22 5.63 -27.15
CA LEU A 326 58.30 5.28 -28.23
C LEU A 326 58.92 4.19 -29.12
N LYS A 327 60.18 4.38 -29.55
CA LYS A 327 60.89 3.42 -30.43
C LYS A 327 61.02 2.05 -29.78
N ALA A 328 61.41 2.00 -28.50
CA ALA A 328 61.50 0.74 -27.78
C ALA A 328 60.14 0.04 -27.60
N TRP A 329 59.03 0.80 -27.60
CA TRP A 329 57.69 0.25 -27.45
C TRP A 329 57.23 -0.36 -28.77
N LEU A 330 57.39 0.39 -29.86
CA LEU A 330 57.09 -0.08 -31.20
C LEU A 330 57.88 -1.34 -31.54
N ALA A 331 59.18 -1.39 -31.20
CA ALA A 331 59.99 -2.59 -31.38
C ALA A 331 59.44 -3.80 -30.59
N SER A 332 58.95 -3.59 -29.36
CA SER A 332 58.32 -4.67 -28.58
C SER A 332 56.98 -5.13 -29.14
N VAL A 333 56.17 -4.20 -29.64
CA VAL A 333 54.88 -4.46 -30.27
C VAL A 333 55.11 -5.24 -31.56
N GLU A 334 56.04 -4.79 -32.40
CA GLU A 334 56.41 -5.46 -33.65
C GLU A 334 56.91 -6.88 -33.40
N ALA A 335 57.82 -7.07 -32.44
CA ALA A 335 58.31 -8.41 -32.08
C ALA A 335 57.17 -9.33 -31.62
N THR A 336 56.24 -8.80 -30.81
CA THR A 336 55.07 -9.56 -30.32
C THR A 336 54.14 -9.96 -31.46
N ILE A 337 53.83 -9.03 -32.38
CA ILE A 337 52.96 -9.30 -33.53
C ILE A 337 53.65 -10.31 -34.48
N ARG A 338 54.94 -10.15 -34.78
CA ARG A 338 55.68 -11.06 -35.67
C ARG A 338 55.71 -12.49 -35.15
N ALA A 339 55.91 -12.69 -33.85
CA ALA A 339 55.89 -14.00 -33.22
C ALA A 339 54.49 -14.66 -33.29
N ARG A 340 53.42 -13.87 -33.20
CA ARG A 340 52.06 -14.38 -33.30
C ARG A 340 51.62 -14.62 -34.74
N LEU A 341 52.11 -13.82 -35.69
CA LEU A 341 51.90 -14.00 -37.12
C LEU A 341 52.42 -15.35 -37.65
N THR A 342 53.45 -15.93 -37.03
CA THR A 342 53.94 -17.27 -37.43
C THR A 342 52.97 -18.39 -37.06
N GLU A 343 52.06 -18.16 -36.11
CA GLU A 343 51.07 -19.13 -35.66
C GLU A 343 49.69 -18.94 -36.33
N GLY A 344 49.47 -17.83 -37.03
CA GLY A 344 48.24 -17.49 -37.73
C GLY A 344 48.03 -15.98 -37.90
N PRO A 345 46.98 -15.52 -38.61
CA PRO A 345 46.63 -14.11 -38.69
C PRO A 345 46.42 -13.49 -37.30
N VAL A 346 46.74 -12.21 -37.11
CA VAL A 346 46.68 -11.55 -35.80
C VAL A 346 45.63 -10.43 -35.82
N ILE A 347 44.74 -10.44 -34.83
CA ILE A 347 43.79 -9.37 -34.56
C ILE A 347 44.34 -8.55 -33.39
N VAL A 348 44.62 -7.27 -33.63
CA VAL A 348 45.28 -6.35 -32.69
C VAL A 348 44.27 -5.45 -32.01
#